data_AF-A0A6P0TPK3-F1
#
_entry.id   AF-A0A6P0TPK3-F1
#
_cell.length_a   1.000
_cell.length_b   1.000
_cell.length_c   1.000
_cell.angle_alpha   90.00
_cell.angle_beta   90.00
_cell.angle_gamma   90.00
#
_symmetry.space_group_name_H-M   'P 1'
#
loop_
_entity.id
_entity.type
_entity.pdbx_description
1 polymer ?
#
loop_
_entity_poly.entity_id
_entity_poly.type
_entity_poly.pdbx_seq_one_letter_code
_entity_poly.pdbx_strand_id
1 'polypeptide(L)' 'MSEEVKSRIFNHLFTTKAVGKGTGLGLSIARQIVEEKHDGNLSCYSQLGKGTEFVLEIPIGIWRCINAG' A
#
# COMPACT_ATOMS: atom_id res chain seq x y z
N MET A 1 11.89 0.23 -10.17
CA MET A 1 12.10 1.50 -9.45
C MET A 1 13.51 1.48 -8.87
N SER A 2 14.12 2.62 -8.54
CA SER A 2 15.35 2.60 -7.73
C SER A 2 15.02 2.24 -6.27
N GLU A 3 16.01 1.73 -5.53
CA GLU A 3 15.84 1.41 -4.12
C GLU A 3 15.48 2.65 -3.27
N GLU A 4 16.03 3.82 -3.62
CA GLU A 4 15.68 5.08 -2.94
C GLU A 4 14.22 5.48 -3.15
N VAL A 5 13.69 5.30 -4.36
CA VAL A 5 12.26 5.54 -4.61
C VAL A 5 11.44 4.54 -3.82
N LYS A 6 11.82 3.25 -3.85
CA LYS A 6 11.10 2.16 -3.16
C LYS A 6 10.97 2.38 -1.66
N SER A 7 11.99 2.91 -0.99
CA SER A 7 11.94 3.21 0.45
C SER A 7 11.04 4.39 0.82
N ARG A 8 10.68 5.23 -0.17
CA ARG A 8 9.91 6.47 0.02
C ARG A 8 8.50 6.43 -0.58
N ILE A 9 8.16 5.45 -1.41
CA ILE A 9 6.90 5.44 -2.19
C ILE A 9 5.62 5.52 -1.35
N PHE A 10 5.69 5.10 -0.09
CA PHE A 10 4.55 5.14 0.83
C PHE A 10 4.56 6.34 1.76
N ASN A 11 5.60 7.18 1.69
CA ASN A 11 5.66 8.40 2.48
C ASN A 11 4.60 9.38 1.99
N HIS A 12 3.98 10.05 2.95
CA HIS A 12 2.98 11.07 2.68
C HIS A 12 3.53 12.15 1.73
N LEU A 13 2.73 12.51 0.71
CA LEU A 13 3.05 13.49 -0.35
C LEU A 13 4.23 13.14 -1.27
N PHE A 14 4.84 11.96 -1.13
CA PHE A 14 5.94 11.59 -2.02
C PHE A 14 5.45 11.31 -3.44
N THR A 15 6.11 11.92 -4.42
CA THR A 15 5.85 11.71 -5.84
C THR A 15 7.12 11.93 -6.65
N THR A 16 7.32 11.13 -7.68
CA THR A 16 8.35 11.34 -8.70
C THR A 16 7.84 12.19 -9.88
N LYS A 17 6.54 12.49 -9.92
CA LYS A 17 5.95 13.38 -10.92
C LYS A 17 6.36 14.83 -10.62
N ALA A 18 6.47 15.63 -11.68
CA ALA A 18 6.71 17.06 -11.57
C ALA A 18 5.64 17.79 -10.74
N VAL A 19 5.98 19.00 -10.28
CA VAL A 19 5.09 19.87 -9.49
C VAL A 19 3.74 20.05 -10.20
N GLY A 20 2.65 19.88 -9.45
CA GLY A 20 1.29 20.00 -9.96
C GLY A 20 0.79 18.81 -10.80
N LYS A 21 1.59 17.75 -10.97
CA LYS A 21 1.19 16.54 -11.74
C LYS A 21 0.82 15.34 -10.88
N GLY A 22 0.97 15.45 -9.57
CA GLY A 22 0.56 14.42 -8.61
C GLY A 22 0.63 14.95 -7.19
N THR A 23 -0.31 14.52 -6.36
CA THR A 23 -0.37 14.89 -4.94
C THR A 23 0.51 14.01 -4.06
N GLY A 24 0.92 12.83 -4.54
CA GLY A 24 1.68 11.86 -3.75
C GLY A 24 0.88 11.22 -2.61
N LEU A 25 -0.45 11.26 -2.65
CA LEU A 25 -1.32 10.77 -1.56
C LEU A 25 -1.81 9.33 -1.74
N GLY A 26 -1.83 8.81 -2.97
CA GLY A 26 -2.51 7.54 -3.26
C GLY A 26 -1.92 6.35 -2.49
N LEU A 27 -0.59 6.18 -2.52
CA LEU A 27 0.06 5.04 -1.86
C LEU A 27 0.08 5.16 -0.33
N SER A 28 0.19 6.37 0.22
CA SER A 28 0.10 6.56 1.67
C SER A 28 -1.31 6.24 2.18
N ILE A 29 -2.35 6.64 1.45
CA ILE A 29 -3.73 6.31 1.81
C ILE A 29 -3.98 4.80 1.66
N ALA A 30 -3.50 4.19 0.57
CA ALA A 30 -3.63 2.74 0.38
C ALA A 30 -2.99 1.95 1.51
N ARG A 31 -1.79 2.36 1.96
CA ARG A 31 -1.12 1.75 3.12
C ARG A 31 -1.95 1.88 4.39
N GLN A 32 -2.46 3.07 4.70
CA GLN A 32 -3.33 3.27 5.88
C GLN A 32 -4.58 2.38 5.82
N ILE A 33 -5.25 2.32 4.67
CA ILE A 33 -6.43 1.46 4.51
C ILE A 33 -6.06 0.00 4.73
N VAL A 34 -5.03 -0.51 4.04
CA VAL A 34 -4.69 -1.93 4.10
C VAL A 34 -4.13 -2.31 5.47
N GLU A 35 -3.13 -1.59 5.97
CA GLU A 35 -2.39 -1.96 7.18
C GLU A 35 -3.12 -1.51 8.45
N GLU A 36 -3.66 -0.29 8.51
CA GLU A 36 -4.27 0.25 9.74
C GLU A 36 -5.76 -0.08 9.87
N LYS A 37 -6.52 -0.08 8.76
CA LYS A 37 -7.97 -0.31 8.80
C LYS A 37 -8.37 -1.78 8.67
N HIS A 38 -7.57 -2.56 7.96
CA HIS A 38 -7.87 -3.96 7.64
C HIS A 38 -6.89 -4.96 8.25
N ASP A 39 -5.93 -4.52 9.08
CA ASP A 39 -4.88 -5.34 9.67
C ASP A 39 -4.13 -6.20 8.61
N GLY A 40 -4.00 -5.65 7.41
CA GLY A 40 -3.41 -6.30 6.25
C GLY A 40 -1.96 -5.91 6.00
N ASN A 41 -1.45 -6.29 4.83
CA ASN A 41 -0.12 -5.93 4.35
C ASN A 41 -0.17 -5.35 2.93
N LEU A 42 0.57 -4.26 2.68
CA LEU A 42 0.78 -3.70 1.35
C LEU A 42 2.27 -3.77 0.97
N SER A 43 2.58 -4.68 0.05
CA SER A 43 3.93 -4.93 -0.46
C SER A 43 4.13 -4.42 -1.90
N CYS A 44 5.38 -4.08 -2.26
CA CYS A 44 5.76 -3.60 -3.59
C CYS A 44 6.98 -4.36 -4.13
N TYR A 45 6.82 -4.97 -5.29
CA TYR A 45 7.84 -5.68 -6.03
C TYR A 45 8.07 -4.95 -7.36
N SER A 46 9.29 -4.44 -7.59
CA SER A 46 9.59 -3.66 -8.78
C SER A 46 10.93 -4.06 -9.35
N GLN A 47 10.97 -4.30 -10.66
CA GLN A 47 12.21 -4.50 -11.39
C GLN A 47 12.24 -3.53 -12.58
N LEU A 48 13.33 -2.76 -12.70
CA LEU A 48 13.53 -1.83 -13.81
C LEU A 48 13.45 -2.58 -15.16
N GLY A 49 12.74 -1.99 -16.12
CA GLY A 49 12.50 -2.58 -17.43
C GLY A 49 11.50 -3.73 -17.48
N LYS A 50 11.02 -4.25 -16.34
CA LYS A 50 10.03 -5.35 -16.31
C LYS A 50 8.66 -4.94 -15.79
N GLY A 51 8.61 -3.97 -14.88
CA GLY A 51 7.36 -3.47 -14.33
C GLY A 51 7.38 -3.34 -12.81
N THR A 52 6.21 -3.12 -12.24
CA THR A 52 5.99 -3.01 -10.80
C THR A 52 4.68 -3.69 -10.45
N GLU A 53 4.71 -4.46 -9.38
CA GLU A 53 3.58 -5.17 -8.80
C GLU A 53 3.37 -4.69 -7.36
N PHE A 54 2.11 -4.45 -7.01
CA PHE A 54 1.70 -4.15 -5.65
C PHE A 54 0.81 -5.30 -5.18
N VAL A 55 1.11 -5.85 -4.01
CA VAL A 55 0.40 -6.99 -3.43
C VAL A 55 -0.29 -6.52 -2.15
N LEU A 56 -1.60 -6.73 -2.09
CA LEU A 56 -2.44 -6.42 -0.95
C LEU A 56 -2.90 -7.72 -0.31
N GLU A 57 -2.59 -7.92 0.95
CA GLU A 57 -2.98 -9.10 1.73
C GLU A 57 -3.91 -8.64 2.84
N ILE A 58 -5.12 -9.19 2.91
CA ILE A 58 -6.12 -8.88 3.94
C ILE A 58 -6.48 -10.17 4.67
N PRO A 59 -6.40 -10.22 6.01
CA PRO A 59 -6.86 -11.37 6.78
C PRO A 59 -8.36 -11.58 6.56
N ILE A 60 -8.73 -12.81 6.23
CA ILE A 60 -10.13 -13.23 6.27
C ILE A 60 -10.52 -13.46 7.72
N GLY A 61 -11.39 -12.61 8.26
CA GLY A 61 -11.91 -12.81 9.61
C GLY A 61 -12.65 -14.14 9.69
N ILE A 62 -12.34 -14.96 10.70
CA ILE A 62 -13.24 -16.06 11.09
C ILE A 62 -14.45 -15.38 11.74
N TRP A 63 -15.60 -15.43 11.09
CA TRP A 63 -16.87 -15.09 11.73
C TRP A 63 -17.12 -16.15 12.80
N ARG A 64 -16.64 -15.92 14.03
CA ARG A 64 -17.06 -16.73 15.16
C ARG A 64 -18.53 -16.38 15.37
N CYS A 65 -19.42 -17.35 15.20
CA CYS A 65 -20.79 -17.23 15.68
C CYS A 65 -20.71 -17.00 17.20
N ILE A 66 -20.82 -15.74 17.64
CA ILE A 66 -20.84 -15.41 19.06
C ILE A 66 -22.31 -15.48 19.51
N ASN A 67 -22.60 -16.49 20.32
CA ASN A 67 -23.71 -16.65 21.25
C ASN A 67 -25.13 -16.77 20.68
N ALA A 68 -25.53 -18.02 20.40
CA ALA A 68 -26.86 -18.48 20.77
C ALA A 68 -26.82 -18.81 22.28
N GLY A 69 -27.35 -17.91 23.10
CA GLY A 69 -27.45 -18.06 24.55
C GLY A 69 -28.39 -17.01 25.11
#